data_AF-A0A7S1GW17-F1
#
_entry.id   AF-A0A7S1GW17-F1
#
_cell.length_a   1.000
_cell.length_b   1.000
_cell.length_c   1.000
_cell.angle_alpha   90.00
_cell.angle_beta   90.00
_cell.angle_gamma   90.00
#
_symmetry.space_group_name_H-M   'P 1'
#
loop_
_entity.id
_entity.type
_entity.pdbx_description
1 polymer ?
#
loop_
_entity_poly.entity_id
_entity_poly.type
_entity_poly.pdbx_seq_one_letter_code
_entity_poly.pdbx_strand_id
1 'polypeptide(L)'
;DGVMHPLPKPSVDTGMGLERLAAVLQHVHSNYEIDTFVNLLAAAKQAVDAAGGGDCDATSPSLKVIADHIRACSFTVVDGVIPGNAGRGYVLRRIARRAI
;
A
#
# COMPACT_ATOMS: atom_id res chain seq x y z
N ASP A 1 -3.45 22.11 24.91
CA ASP A 1 -2.21 22.58 25.55
C ASP A 1 -1.00 21.68 25.29
N GLY A 2 -1.17 20.41 24.88
CA GLY A 2 -0.05 19.58 24.42
C GLY A 2 0.97 19.20 25.50
N VAL A 3 0.58 19.30 26.78
CA VAL A 3 1.46 19.01 27.92
C VAL A 3 1.66 17.50 28.06
N MET A 4 2.92 17.08 28.19
CA MET A 4 3.30 15.68 28.38
C MET A 4 3.36 15.36 29.88
N HIS A 5 2.52 14.43 30.33
CA HIS A 5 2.55 13.94 31.71
C HIS A 5 3.36 12.65 31.82
N PRO A 6 4.23 12.51 32.83
CA PRO A 6 5.01 11.29 33.02
C PRO A 6 4.08 10.12 33.31
N LEU A 7 4.29 9.03 32.59
CA LEU A 7 3.56 7.78 32.84
C LEU A 7 4.11 7.10 34.08
N PRO A 8 3.26 6.51 34.94
CA PRO A 8 3.70 5.75 36.11
C PRO A 8 4.48 4.48 35.74
N LYS A 9 4.29 3.97 34.51
CA LYS A 9 5.00 2.84 33.95
C LYS A 9 5.45 3.17 32.52
N PRO A 10 6.72 3.55 32.30
CA PRO A 10 7.24 3.72 30.96
C PRO A 10 7.25 2.38 30.21
N SER A 11 7.08 2.42 28.89
CA SER A 11 6.99 1.25 28.02
C SER A 11 7.87 1.45 26.80
N VAL A 12 8.21 0.34 26.13
CA VAL A 12 8.96 0.34 24.87
C VAL A 12 8.04 -0.12 23.74
N ASP A 13 8.07 0.60 22.63
CA ASP A 13 7.36 0.29 21.39
C ASP A 13 8.38 0.28 20.24
N THR A 14 8.44 -0.81 19.48
CA THR A 14 9.37 -0.95 18.35
C THR A 14 8.60 -1.28 17.07
N GLY A 15 9.09 -0.76 15.95
CA GLY A 15 8.52 -1.01 14.63
C GLY A 15 9.60 -1.16 13.58
N MET A 16 9.49 -2.19 12.75
CA MET A 16 10.34 -2.41 11.59
C MET A 16 9.47 -2.78 10.39
N GLY A 17 9.55 -2.01 9.31
CA GLY A 17 8.76 -2.25 8.11
C GLY A 17 9.20 -3.52 7.39
N LEU A 18 8.28 -4.48 7.24
CA LEU A 18 8.55 -5.79 6.63
C LEU A 18 9.07 -5.64 5.20
N GLU A 19 8.46 -4.78 4.39
CA GLU A 19 8.83 -4.57 2.99
C GLU A 19 10.23 -4.00 2.86
N ARG A 20 10.63 -3.14 3.81
CA ARG A 20 11.98 -2.55 3.84
C ARG A 20 13.01 -3.56 4.30
N LEU A 21 12.70 -4.39 5.30
CA LEU A 21 13.57 -5.48 5.69
C LEU A 21 13.75 -6.48 4.54
N ALA A 22 12.65 -6.85 3.88
CA ALA A 22 12.67 -7.74 2.72
C ALA A 22 13.53 -7.19 1.59
N ALA A 23 13.47 -5.88 1.29
CA ALA A 23 14.32 -5.26 0.28
C ALA A 23 15.82 -5.46 0.58
N VAL A 24 16.22 -5.29 1.85
CA VAL A 24 17.60 -5.52 2.28
C VAL A 24 17.99 -6.99 2.16
N LEU A 25 17.15 -7.92 2.67
CA LEU A 25 17.43 -9.36 2.66
C LEU A 25 17.42 -9.97 1.25
N GLN A 26 16.65 -9.39 0.34
CA GLN A 26 16.58 -9.81 -1.08
C GLN A 26 17.59 -9.08 -1.95
N HIS A 27 18.43 -8.20 -1.39
CA HIS A 27 19.44 -7.41 -2.11
C HIS A 27 18.88 -6.54 -3.23
N VAL A 28 17.71 -5.94 -3.02
CA VAL A 28 17.08 -5.00 -3.96
C VAL A 28 17.06 -3.58 -3.42
N HIS A 29 16.92 -2.59 -4.30
CA HIS A 29 17.04 -1.17 -3.94
C HIS A 29 15.68 -0.51 -3.69
N SER A 30 14.59 -1.19 -4.02
CA SER A 30 13.22 -0.71 -3.82
C SER A 30 12.34 -1.73 -3.12
N ASN A 31 11.43 -1.27 -2.26
CA ASN A 31 10.36 -2.11 -1.74
C ASN A 31 9.51 -2.72 -2.88
N TYR A 32 9.42 -2.05 -4.03
CA TYR A 32 8.64 -2.54 -5.19
C TYR A 32 9.32 -3.68 -5.95
N GLU A 33 10.59 -3.98 -5.65
CA GLU A 33 11.38 -5.04 -6.30
C GLU A 33 11.36 -6.34 -5.51
N ILE A 34 10.79 -6.34 -4.30
CA ILE A 34 10.65 -7.56 -3.49
C ILE A 34 9.60 -8.48 -4.09
N ASP A 35 9.76 -9.78 -3.85
CA ASP A 35 8.86 -10.87 -4.26
C ASP A 35 7.35 -10.55 -4.18
N THR A 36 6.87 -10.00 -3.06
CA THR A 36 5.45 -9.68 -2.88
C THR A 36 4.95 -8.56 -3.80
N PHE A 37 5.81 -7.59 -4.15
CA PHE A 37 5.45 -6.51 -5.05
C PHE A 37 5.65 -6.85 -6.52
N VAL A 38 6.71 -7.57 -6.91
CA VAL A 38 6.90 -7.91 -8.34
C VAL A 38 5.76 -8.76 -8.88
N ASN A 39 5.24 -9.71 -8.10
CA ASN A 39 4.07 -10.50 -8.48
C ASN A 39 2.81 -9.62 -8.63
N LEU A 40 2.62 -8.66 -7.72
CA LEU A 40 1.46 -7.76 -7.75
C LEU A 40 1.54 -6.75 -8.90
N LEU A 41 2.73 -6.24 -9.21
CA LEU A 41 2.98 -5.35 -10.34
C LEU A 41 2.74 -6.07 -11.67
N ALA A 42 3.18 -7.34 -11.79
CA ALA A 42 2.90 -8.15 -12.96
C ALA A 42 1.39 -8.38 -13.15
N ALA A 43 0.66 -8.71 -12.08
CA ALA A 43 -0.80 -8.86 -12.13
C ALA A 43 -1.51 -7.54 -12.46
N ALA A 44 -1.05 -6.42 -11.89
CA ALA A 44 -1.59 -5.10 -12.20
C ALA A 44 -1.39 -4.75 -13.68
N LYS A 45 -0.19 -5.00 -14.24
CA LYS A 45 0.06 -4.79 -15.66
C LYS A 45 -0.86 -5.64 -16.54
N GLN A 46 -0.99 -6.94 -16.24
CA GLN A 46 -1.89 -7.83 -16.98
C GLN A 46 -3.33 -7.32 -16.97
N ALA A 47 -3.82 -6.83 -15.82
CA ALA A 47 -5.16 -6.26 -15.72
C ALA A 47 -5.32 -4.97 -16.55
N VAL A 48 -4.31 -4.09 -16.54
CA VAL A 48 -4.31 -2.86 -17.34
C VAL A 48 -4.27 -3.17 -18.84
N ASP A 49 -3.42 -4.11 -19.27
CA ASP A 49 -3.31 -4.52 -20.67
C ASP A 49 -4.63 -5.12 -21.15
N ALA A 50 -5.28 -5.96 -20.34
CA ALA A 50 -6.61 -6.52 -20.64
C ALA A 50 -7.72 -5.46 -20.70
N ALA A 51 -7.57 -4.34 -19.98
CA ALA A 51 -8.50 -3.21 -20.03
C ALA A 51 -8.26 -2.26 -21.23
N GLY A 52 -7.33 -2.58 -22.13
CA GLY A 52 -6.99 -1.78 -23.30
C GLY A 52 -5.87 -0.76 -23.07
N GLY A 53 -5.19 -0.80 -21.93
CA GLY A 53 -4.02 0.04 -21.60
C GLY A 53 -2.69 -0.52 -22.06
N GLY A 54 -2.68 -1.30 -23.15
CA GLY A 54 -1.57 -2.19 -23.56
C GLY A 54 -0.21 -1.56 -23.86
N ASP A 55 -0.13 -0.23 -23.97
CA ASP A 55 1.12 0.51 -24.15
C ASP A 55 1.74 1.01 -22.82
N CYS A 56 1.22 0.57 -21.67
CA CYS A 56 1.78 0.98 -20.39
C CYS A 56 3.15 0.32 -20.14
N ASP A 57 4.17 1.16 -19.91
CA ASP A 57 5.50 0.71 -19.50
C ASP A 57 5.40 -0.11 -18.20
N ALA A 58 6.06 -1.26 -18.18
CA ALA A 58 6.15 -2.13 -17.00
C ALA A 58 6.82 -1.42 -15.81
N THR A 59 7.63 -0.38 -16.04
CA THR A 59 8.25 0.42 -14.98
C THR A 59 7.42 1.64 -14.55
N SER A 60 6.22 1.81 -15.14
CA SER A 60 5.35 2.96 -14.91
C SER A 60 5.06 3.19 -13.42
N PRO A 61 5.22 4.43 -12.91
CA PRO A 61 4.82 4.80 -11.55
C PRO A 61 3.35 4.50 -11.25
N SER A 62 2.47 4.48 -12.25
CA SER A 62 1.05 4.16 -12.09
C SER A 62 0.84 2.72 -11.63
N LEU A 63 1.65 1.77 -12.11
CA LEU A 63 1.58 0.37 -11.66
C LEU A 63 1.94 0.26 -10.17
N LYS A 64 2.93 1.03 -9.70
CA LYS A 64 3.31 1.12 -8.28
C LYS A 64 2.16 1.68 -7.43
N VAL A 65 1.46 2.70 -7.93
CA VAL A 65 0.28 3.27 -7.27
C VAL A 65 -0.83 2.23 -7.15
N ILE A 66 -1.16 1.52 -8.24
CA ILE A 66 -2.18 0.47 -8.24
C ILE A 66 -1.82 -0.63 -7.24
N ALA A 67 -0.57 -1.12 -7.27
CA ALA A 67 -0.09 -2.19 -6.39
C ALA A 67 -0.15 -1.80 -4.90
N ASP A 68 0.22 -0.58 -4.54
CA ASP A 68 0.11 -0.11 -3.16
C ASP A 68 -1.36 0.06 -2.74
N HIS A 69 -2.17 0.67 -3.59
CA HIS A 69 -3.56 1.00 -3.26
C HIS A 69 -4.45 -0.23 -3.19
N ILE A 70 -4.25 -1.25 -4.02
CA ILE A 70 -5.02 -2.49 -3.93
C ILE A 70 -4.76 -3.23 -2.62
N ARG A 71 -3.53 -3.22 -2.10
CA ARG A 71 -3.21 -3.76 -0.77
C ARG A 71 -3.96 -3.00 0.31
N ALA A 72 -3.84 -1.67 0.33
CA ALA A 72 -4.52 -0.82 1.29
C ALA A 72 -6.04 -1.01 1.27
N CYS A 73 -6.65 -1.01 0.07
CA CYS A 73 -8.07 -1.24 -0.11
C CYS A 73 -8.51 -2.63 0.37
N SER A 74 -7.76 -3.69 0.02
CA SER A 74 -8.10 -5.06 0.37
C SER A 74 -8.16 -5.27 1.87
N PHE A 75 -7.10 -4.91 2.60
CA PHE A 75 -7.08 -5.05 4.06
C PHE A 75 -8.15 -4.18 4.73
N THR A 76 -8.31 -2.94 4.28
CA THR A 76 -9.29 -2.02 4.87
C THR A 76 -10.73 -2.51 4.69
N VAL A 77 -11.06 -3.11 3.54
CA VAL A 77 -12.38 -3.72 3.29
C VAL A 77 -12.57 -4.99 4.13
N VAL A 78 -11.56 -5.85 4.22
CA VAL A 78 -11.60 -7.08 5.05
C VAL A 78 -11.83 -6.75 6.53
N ASP A 79 -11.27 -5.64 7.01
CA ASP A 79 -11.48 -5.14 8.39
C ASP A 79 -12.85 -4.44 8.59
N GLY A 80 -13.74 -4.50 7.60
CA GLY A 80 -15.13 -4.03 7.71
C GLY A 80 -15.35 -2.56 7.35
N VAL A 81 -14.38 -1.88 6.73
CA VAL A 81 -14.56 -0.50 6.27
C VAL A 81 -15.14 -0.48 4.86
N ILE A 82 -16.30 0.15 4.71
CA ILE A 82 -16.98 0.31 3.41
C ILE A 82 -16.72 1.72 2.85
N PRO A 83 -16.46 1.89 1.54
CA PRO A 83 -16.29 3.21 0.94
C PRO A 83 -17.49 4.15 1.22
N GLY A 84 -17.21 5.36 1.71
CA GLY A 84 -18.22 6.27 2.26
C GLY A 84 -17.88 7.75 2.05
N ASN A 85 -18.80 8.65 2.42
CA ASN A 85 -18.62 10.10 2.27
C ASN A 85 -17.90 10.76 3.46
N ALA A 86 -17.68 10.03 4.56
CA ALA A 86 -17.05 10.54 5.78
C ALA A 86 -16.11 9.53 6.45
N GLY A 87 -15.26 10.01 7.35
CA GLY A 87 -14.39 9.19 8.19
C GLY A 87 -13.48 8.23 7.41
N ARG A 88 -13.30 7.01 7.95
CA ARG A 88 -12.46 5.97 7.35
C ARG A 88 -12.96 5.54 5.96
N GLY A 89 -14.27 5.48 5.75
CA GLY A 89 -14.87 5.15 4.46
C GLY A 89 -14.55 6.18 3.38
N TYR A 90 -14.44 7.47 3.72
CA TYR A 90 -14.01 8.52 2.79
C TYR A 90 -12.56 8.36 2.37
N VAL A 91 -11.67 8.05 3.33
CA VAL A 91 -10.26 7.80 3.03
C VAL A 91 -10.11 6.59 2.11
N LEU A 92 -10.78 5.47 2.43
CA LEU A 92 -10.80 4.27 1.58
C LEU A 92 -11.28 4.60 0.16
N ARG A 93 -12.36 5.37 0.02
CA ARG A 93 -12.86 5.78 -1.30
C ARG A 93 -11.83 6.58 -2.07
N ARG A 94 -11.12 7.52 -1.43
CA ARG A 94 -10.08 8.30 -2.11
C ARG A 94 -8.91 7.44 -2.58
N ILE A 95 -8.49 6.47 -1.76
CA ILE A 95 -7.43 5.51 -2.14
C ILE A 95 -7.89 4.71 -3.35
N ALA A 96 -9.09 4.12 -3.29
CA ALA A 96 -9.64 3.36 -4.41
C ALA A 96 -9.76 4.21 -5.70
N ARG A 97 -10.25 5.45 -5.60
CA ARG A 97 -10.37 6.37 -6.75
C ARG A 97 -9.05 6.83 -7.33
N ARG A 98 -7.95 6.80 -6.56
CA ARG A 98 -6.62 7.14 -7.06
C ARG A 98 -5.97 5.99 -7.82
N ALA A 99 -6.43 4.75 -7.59
CA ALA A 99 -5.97 3.56 -8.30
C ALA A 99 -6.72 3.32 -9.63
N ILE A 100 -7.85 4.02 -9.86
CA ILE A 100 -8.68 3.96 -11.06
C ILE A 100 -8.32 5.09 -12.01
#